data_AF-A0A9X4LZJ0-F1
#
_entry.id   AF-A0A9X4LZJ0-F1
#
_cell.length_a   1.000
_cell.length_b   1.000
_cell.length_c   1.000
_cell.angle_alpha   90.00
_cell.angle_beta   90.00
_cell.angle_gamma   90.00
#
_symmetry.space_group_name_H-M   'P 1'
#
loop_
_entity.id
_entity.type
_entity.pdbx_description
1 polymer ?
#
loop_
_entity_poly.entity_id
_entity_poly.type
_entity_poly.pdbx_seq_one_letter_code
_entity_poly.pdbx_strand_id
1 'polypeptide(L)'
;MALQDWRQVDPCSLVTPGQLATIADDPQITPAVTHTADSNKCEFKSASTTIVLGLTLGQAPGNLPAMPLMKPRRMLSVAGKEANLVVETSGSCVVTVPLGEGVWLSLNIDPDADKEKVEAGDESAASCDAQMPLMASVVGELPFD
;
A
#
# COMPACT_ATOMS: atom_id res chain seq x y z
N MET A 1 -1.31 -23.19 14.01
CA MET A 1 -2.26 -22.08 13.90
C MET A 1 -2.89 -22.16 12.53
N ALA A 2 -4.22 -22.12 12.42
CA ALA A 2 -4.87 -22.12 11.12
C ALA A 2 -4.56 -20.78 10.43
N LEU A 3 -4.01 -20.82 9.23
CA LEU A 3 -3.79 -19.59 8.47
C LEU A 3 -5.13 -18.91 8.25
N GLN A 4 -5.20 -17.65 8.63
CA GLN A 4 -6.32 -16.81 8.27
C GLN A 4 -6.27 -16.61 6.75
N ASP A 5 -7.37 -16.99 6.08
CA ASP A 5 -7.48 -16.92 4.62
C ASP A 5 -7.43 -15.45 4.20
N TRP A 6 -6.29 -15.01 3.65
CA TRP A 6 -6.08 -13.65 3.17
C TRP A 6 -7.15 -13.18 2.18
N ARG A 7 -7.83 -14.14 1.52
CA ARG A 7 -8.96 -13.86 0.62
C ARG A 7 -10.18 -13.29 1.36
N GLN A 8 -10.29 -13.47 2.66
CA GLN A 8 -11.37 -12.92 3.49
C GLN A 8 -11.09 -11.49 3.97
N VAL A 9 -9.86 -10.98 3.78
CA VAL A 9 -9.54 -9.60 4.14
C VAL A 9 -10.05 -8.68 3.04
N ASP A 10 -10.90 -7.71 3.42
CA ASP A 10 -11.29 -6.59 2.57
C ASP A 10 -10.24 -5.48 2.66
N PRO A 11 -9.42 -5.25 1.62
CA PRO A 11 -8.37 -4.24 1.68
C PRO A 11 -8.92 -2.82 1.83
N CYS A 12 -10.15 -2.53 1.40
CA CYS A 12 -10.73 -1.20 1.58
C CYS A 12 -11.07 -0.90 3.04
N SER A 13 -11.32 -1.93 3.86
CA SER A 13 -11.61 -1.77 5.28
C SER A 13 -10.38 -1.42 6.12
N LEU A 14 -9.17 -1.60 5.57
CA LEU A 14 -7.89 -1.34 6.24
C LEU A 14 -7.55 0.16 6.31
N VAL A 15 -8.35 1.02 5.68
CA VAL A 15 -8.08 2.46 5.59
C VAL A 15 -9.30 3.25 6.02
N THR A 16 -9.09 4.17 6.94
CA THR A 16 -10.14 5.07 7.43
C THR A 16 -10.23 6.34 6.58
N PRO A 17 -11.41 7.01 6.55
CA PRO A 17 -11.54 8.31 5.90
C PRO A 17 -10.56 9.38 6.41
N GLY A 18 -10.20 9.33 7.70
CA GLY A 18 -9.21 10.25 8.29
C GLY A 18 -7.80 10.05 7.74
N GLN A 19 -7.43 8.80 7.42
CA GLN A 19 -6.18 8.47 6.75
C GLN A 19 -6.19 8.87 5.27
N LEU A 20 -7.32 8.75 4.60
CA LEU A 20 -7.46 9.22 3.22
C LEU A 20 -7.31 10.76 3.13
N ALA A 21 -7.79 11.49 4.14
CA ALA A 21 -7.59 12.93 4.25
C ALA A 21 -6.12 13.33 4.41
N THR A 22 -5.21 12.44 4.84
CA THR A 22 -3.77 12.77 4.90
C THR A 22 -3.09 12.67 3.53
N ILE A 23 -3.61 11.84 2.61
CA ILE A 23 -3.03 11.62 1.28
C ILE A 23 -3.66 12.50 0.18
N ALA A 24 -4.91 12.95 0.36
CA ALA A 24 -5.57 13.87 -0.55
C ALA A 24 -6.53 14.78 0.23
N ASP A 25 -6.61 16.06 -0.15
CA ASP A 25 -7.58 17.01 0.41
C ASP A 25 -8.91 16.96 -0.37
N ASP A 26 -9.35 15.75 -0.65
CA ASP A 26 -10.56 15.50 -1.42
C ASP A 26 -11.63 14.82 -0.56
N PRO A 27 -12.75 15.50 -0.26
CA PRO A 27 -13.85 14.89 0.49
C PRO A 27 -14.61 13.81 -0.31
N GLN A 28 -14.33 13.63 -1.61
CA GLN A 28 -15.02 12.73 -2.53
C GLN A 28 -14.18 11.51 -2.94
N ILE A 29 -13.29 11.03 -2.07
CA ILE A 29 -12.54 9.81 -2.35
C ILE A 29 -13.50 8.61 -2.44
N THR A 30 -13.45 7.90 -3.56
CA THR A 30 -14.28 6.73 -3.82
C THR A 30 -13.44 5.45 -3.79
N PRO A 31 -13.78 4.48 -2.91
CA PRO A 31 -13.14 3.17 -2.93
C PRO A 31 -13.72 2.30 -4.05
N ALA A 32 -12.85 1.56 -4.72
CA ALA A 32 -13.20 0.54 -5.69
C ALA A 32 -12.47 -0.76 -5.34
N VAL A 33 -13.25 -1.80 -5.02
CA VAL A 33 -12.71 -3.13 -4.75
C VAL A 33 -12.66 -3.94 -6.04
N THR A 34 -11.57 -4.68 -6.26
CA THR A 34 -11.45 -5.69 -7.31
C THR A 34 -10.94 -6.98 -6.70
N HIS A 35 -11.67 -8.07 -6.92
CA HIS A 35 -11.28 -9.41 -6.49
C HIS A 35 -10.90 -10.26 -7.70
N THR A 36 -9.79 -10.98 -7.58
CA THR A 36 -9.37 -12.01 -8.54
C THR A 36 -9.08 -13.31 -7.79
N ALA A 37 -8.82 -14.41 -8.51
CA ALA A 37 -8.46 -15.68 -7.89
C ALA A 37 -7.16 -15.60 -7.06
N ASP A 38 -6.29 -14.67 -7.43
CA ASP A 38 -4.90 -14.56 -6.95
C ASP A 38 -4.65 -13.29 -6.13
N SER A 39 -5.61 -12.36 -6.07
CA SER A 39 -5.49 -11.11 -5.30
C SER A 39 -6.82 -10.48 -4.90
N ASN A 40 -6.79 -9.77 -3.77
CA ASN A 40 -7.80 -8.83 -3.32
C ASN A 40 -7.22 -7.42 -3.39
N LYS A 41 -7.84 -6.53 -4.16
CA LYS A 41 -7.35 -5.17 -4.40
C LYS A 41 -8.40 -4.13 -4.02
N CYS A 42 -7.97 -3.04 -3.39
CA CYS A 42 -8.73 -1.83 -3.20
C CYS A 42 -7.98 -0.65 -3.83
N GLU A 43 -8.69 0.20 -4.58
CA GLU A 43 -8.20 1.49 -5.05
C GLU A 43 -9.07 2.61 -4.51
N PHE A 44 -8.46 3.61 -3.90
CA PHE A 44 -9.10 4.86 -3.52
C PHE A 44 -8.77 5.90 -4.58
N LYS A 45 -9.81 6.47 -5.19
CA LYS A 45 -9.67 7.46 -6.26
C LYS A 45 -10.18 8.80 -5.81
N SER A 46 -9.44 9.87 -6.11
CA SER A 46 -9.95 11.23 -5.98
C SER A 46 -11.00 11.52 -7.06
N ALA A 47 -11.67 12.67 -6.96
CA ALA A 47 -12.67 13.17 -7.88
C ALA A 47 -12.12 13.36 -9.30
N SER A 48 -10.80 13.60 -9.42
CA SER A 48 -10.08 13.65 -10.70
C SER A 48 -9.82 12.26 -11.30
N THR A 49 -10.29 11.20 -10.65
CA THR A 49 -10.10 9.77 -10.98
C THR A 49 -8.67 9.25 -10.84
N THR A 50 -7.78 10.06 -10.28
CA THR A 50 -6.42 9.65 -9.90
C THR A 50 -6.48 8.67 -8.73
N ILE A 51 -5.75 7.56 -8.82
CA ILE A 51 -5.63 6.61 -7.70
C ILE A 51 -4.69 7.23 -6.68
N VAL A 52 -5.20 7.54 -5.49
CA VAL A 52 -4.40 8.13 -4.40
C VAL A 52 -3.84 7.07 -3.44
N LEU A 53 -4.53 5.93 -3.35
CA LEU A 53 -4.08 4.79 -2.58
C LEU A 53 -4.57 3.48 -3.21
N GLY A 54 -3.64 2.55 -3.43
CA GLY A 54 -3.91 1.19 -3.85
C GLY A 54 -3.42 0.21 -2.80
N LEU A 55 -4.28 -0.70 -2.35
CA LEU A 55 -3.93 -1.82 -1.49
C LEU A 55 -4.16 -3.12 -2.24
N THR A 56 -3.17 -3.99 -2.29
CA THR A 56 -3.29 -5.31 -2.92
C THR A 56 -2.77 -6.37 -1.98
N LEU A 57 -3.65 -7.26 -1.54
CA LEU A 57 -3.28 -8.51 -0.90
C LEU A 57 -3.24 -9.60 -1.95
N GLY A 58 -2.17 -10.39 -1.97
CA GLY A 58 -2.06 -11.51 -2.88
C GLY A 58 -1.21 -12.61 -2.30
N GLN A 59 -1.29 -13.78 -2.92
CA GLN A 59 -0.41 -14.89 -2.62
C GLN A 59 0.34 -15.27 -3.89
N ALA A 60 1.66 -15.38 -3.80
CA ALA A 60 2.44 -15.92 -4.89
C ALA A 60 1.99 -17.38 -5.15
N PRO A 61 1.74 -17.78 -6.41
CA PRO A 61 1.46 -19.18 -6.70
C PRO A 61 2.63 -20.04 -6.19
N GLY A 62 2.31 -21.12 -5.48
CA GLY A 62 3.19 -21.87 -4.55
C GLY A 62 4.49 -22.48 -5.11
N ASN A 63 4.90 -22.14 -6.34
CA ASN A 63 6.15 -22.55 -6.97
C ASN A 63 7.00 -21.37 -7.47
N LEU A 64 6.58 -20.11 -7.27
CA LEU A 64 7.46 -18.99 -7.54
C LEU A 64 8.36 -18.78 -6.31
N PRO A 65 9.71 -18.79 -6.45
CA PRO A 65 10.55 -18.14 -5.43
C PRO A 65 9.97 -16.75 -5.23
N ALA A 66 9.85 -16.32 -3.95
CA ALA A 66 9.31 -15.03 -3.53
C ALA A 66 9.41 -14.06 -4.69
N MET A 67 8.24 -13.76 -5.29
CA MET A 67 8.08 -13.07 -6.58
C MET A 67 9.21 -12.04 -6.73
N PRO A 68 9.83 -11.84 -7.90
CA PRO A 68 10.80 -10.75 -8.07
C PRO A 68 10.02 -9.43 -7.97
N LEU A 69 9.62 -9.09 -6.75
CA LEU A 69 9.28 -7.79 -6.26
C LEU A 69 10.50 -7.00 -6.69
N MET A 70 10.29 -6.18 -7.72
CA MET A 70 11.26 -5.32 -8.35
C MET A 70 12.39 -4.97 -7.37
N LYS A 71 13.64 -5.18 -7.79
CA LYS A 71 14.83 -5.06 -6.93
C LYS A 71 14.65 -3.86 -5.98
N PRO A 72 14.56 -4.10 -4.65
CA PRO A 72 14.17 -3.05 -3.72
C PRO A 72 15.16 -1.89 -3.84
N ARG A 73 14.63 -0.66 -3.93
CA ARG A 73 15.47 0.55 -3.85
C ARG A 73 16.07 0.67 -2.47
N ARG A 74 15.26 0.42 -1.44
CA ARG A 74 15.66 0.31 -0.04
C ARG A 74 14.73 -0.63 0.73
N MET A 75 15.21 -1.16 1.84
CA MET A 75 14.36 -1.86 2.81
C MET A 75 13.90 -0.90 3.89
N LEU A 76 12.68 -1.10 4.38
CA LEU A 76 12.03 -0.34 5.44
C LEU A 76 11.55 -1.28 6.53
N SER A 77 11.31 -0.74 7.74
CA SER A 77 10.59 -1.46 8.79
C SER A 77 9.22 -0.83 8.98
N VAL A 78 8.16 -1.53 8.57
CA VAL A 78 6.77 -1.07 8.65
C VAL A 78 6.05 -1.93 9.69
N ALA A 79 5.59 -1.32 10.79
CA ALA A 79 4.95 -2.03 11.90
C ALA A 79 5.75 -3.26 12.41
N GLY A 80 7.09 -3.14 12.44
CA GLY A 80 7.98 -4.22 12.85
C GLY A 80 8.24 -5.31 11.80
N LYS A 81 7.61 -5.24 10.63
CA LYS A 81 7.85 -6.14 9.49
C LYS A 81 8.84 -5.51 8.51
N GLU A 82 9.70 -6.34 7.93
CA GLU A 82 10.58 -5.92 6.84
C GLU A 82 9.74 -5.67 5.59
N ALA A 83 9.94 -4.51 4.96
CA ALA A 83 9.20 -4.08 3.79
C ALA A 83 10.15 -3.62 2.69
N ASN A 84 9.80 -3.92 1.45
CA ASN A 84 10.57 -3.53 0.28
C ASN A 84 9.99 -2.26 -0.32
N LEU A 85 10.76 -1.17 -0.29
CA LEU A 85 10.41 0.02 -1.06
C LEU A 85 10.88 -0.15 -2.50
N VAL A 86 9.92 -0.12 -3.42
CA VAL A 86 10.11 -0.42 -4.83
C VAL A 86 10.13 0.84 -5.69
N VAL A 87 9.23 1.78 -5.39
CA VAL A 87 9.13 3.08 -6.05
C VAL A 87 9.09 4.17 -4.99
N GLU A 88 9.92 5.19 -5.18
CA GLU A 88 9.94 6.44 -4.43
C GLU A 88 10.27 7.54 -5.44
N THR A 89 9.25 8.27 -5.90
CA THR A 89 9.43 9.34 -6.89
C THR A 89 8.26 10.31 -6.79
N SER A 90 8.54 11.62 -6.67
CA SER A 90 7.50 12.66 -6.65
C SER A 90 6.39 12.41 -5.62
N GLY A 91 6.75 11.85 -4.46
CA GLY A 91 5.80 11.54 -3.40
C GLY A 91 5.04 10.23 -3.58
N SER A 92 5.12 9.61 -4.76
CA SER A 92 4.55 8.28 -4.99
C SER A 92 5.44 7.21 -4.33
N CYS A 93 4.79 6.31 -3.59
CA CYS A 93 5.42 5.29 -2.77
C CYS A 93 4.80 3.94 -3.00
N VAL A 94 5.61 3.00 -3.51
CA VAL A 94 5.20 1.60 -3.67
C VAL A 94 6.01 0.73 -2.73
N VAL A 95 5.34 0.18 -1.72
CA VAL A 95 5.93 -0.68 -0.71
C VAL A 95 5.29 -2.06 -0.77
N THR A 96 6.12 -3.10 -0.70
CA THR A 96 5.63 -4.48 -0.53
C THR A 96 6.07 -5.05 0.80
N VAL A 97 5.12 -5.55 1.56
CA VAL A 97 5.30 -6.18 2.86
C VAL A 97 5.02 -7.68 2.72
N PRO A 98 6.03 -8.56 2.88
CA PRO A 98 5.80 -9.99 3.03
C PRO A 98 5.05 -10.27 4.33
N LEU A 99 3.99 -11.07 4.25
CA LEU A 99 3.13 -11.42 5.39
C LEU A 99 3.29 -12.88 5.85
N GLY A 100 4.21 -13.62 5.22
CA GLY A 100 4.45 -15.04 5.48
C GLY A 100 3.75 -15.96 4.47
N GLU A 101 4.24 -17.20 4.33
CA GLU A 101 3.65 -18.25 3.50
C GLU A 101 3.32 -17.85 2.04
N GLY A 102 4.15 -16.97 1.48
CA GLY A 102 3.98 -16.46 0.11
C GLY A 102 2.89 -15.40 -0.02
N VAL A 103 2.25 -14.99 1.07
CA VAL A 103 1.29 -13.88 1.12
C VAL A 103 2.06 -12.55 1.21
N TRP A 104 1.58 -11.54 0.50
CA TRP A 104 2.15 -10.20 0.50
C TRP A 104 1.06 -9.13 0.44
N LEU A 105 1.37 -7.97 1.02
CA LEU A 105 0.62 -6.72 0.85
C LEU A 105 1.46 -5.77 -0.01
N SER A 106 0.88 -5.22 -1.06
CA SER A 106 1.43 -4.06 -1.76
C SER A 106 0.60 -2.83 -1.43
N LEU A 107 1.28 -1.77 -1.01
CA LEU A 107 0.73 -0.44 -0.79
C LEU A 107 1.29 0.49 -1.86
N ASN A 108 0.43 1.12 -2.63
CA ASN A 108 0.77 2.15 -3.59
C ASN A 108 0.12 3.46 -3.16
N ILE A 109 0.91 4.42 -2.69
CA ILE A 109 0.44 5.73 -2.24
C ILE A 109 0.86 6.73 -3.29
N ASP A 110 -0.07 7.52 -3.81
CA ASP A 110 0.20 8.57 -4.77
C ASP A 110 -0.54 9.84 -4.31
N PRO A 111 0.12 10.74 -3.56
CA PRO A 111 -0.54 11.96 -3.09
C PRO A 111 -1.10 12.75 -4.28
N ASP A 112 -2.32 13.27 -4.17
CA ASP A 112 -2.92 14.05 -5.26
C ASP A 112 -2.05 15.28 -5.55
N ALA A 113 -1.94 15.68 -6.82
CA ALA A 113 -1.02 16.72 -7.29
C ALA A 113 -1.25 18.10 -6.64
N ASP A 114 -2.44 18.29 -6.06
CA ASP A 114 -2.85 19.49 -5.33
C ASP A 114 -2.27 19.58 -3.91
N LYS A 115 -1.78 18.47 -3.34
CA LYS A 115 -0.96 18.48 -2.11
C LYS A 115 0.50 18.71 -2.48
N GLU A 116 0.88 19.98 -2.47
CA GLU A 116 2.25 20.52 -2.60
C GLU A 116 3.15 19.76 -3.58
N LYS A 117 3.27 20.30 -4.80
CA LYS A 117 4.25 19.94 -5.83
C LYS A 117 5.49 19.24 -5.26
N VAL A 118 5.44 17.91 -5.22
CA VAL A 118 6.63 17.12 -4.92
C VAL A 118 7.45 17.13 -6.20
N GLU A 119 8.47 17.98 -6.24
CA GLU A 119 9.30 18.08 -7.43
C GLU A 119 9.93 16.70 -7.73
N ALA A 120 10.10 16.39 -9.01
CA ALA A 120 10.73 15.14 -9.42
C ALA A 120 12.16 15.07 -8.85
N GLY A 121 12.37 14.17 -7.89
CA GLY A 121 13.64 14.04 -7.15
C GLY A 121 13.66 14.68 -5.78
N ASP A 122 12.53 15.19 -5.28
CA ASP A 122 12.39 15.67 -3.90
C ASP A 122 12.32 14.50 -2.91
N GLU A 123 13.30 14.43 -1.99
CA GLU A 123 13.39 13.45 -0.90
C GLU A 123 12.75 13.97 0.41
N SER A 124 12.10 15.15 0.39
CA SER A 124 11.51 15.83 1.55
C SER A 124 10.01 15.57 1.69
N ALA A 125 9.51 15.48 2.94
CA ALA A 125 8.11 15.56 3.47
C ALA A 125 6.91 14.87 2.76
N ALA A 126 6.94 14.63 1.45
CA ALA A 126 6.09 13.68 0.73
C ALA A 126 6.79 12.34 0.49
N SER A 127 8.01 12.17 1.01
CA SER A 127 8.77 10.92 0.93
C SER A 127 8.01 9.75 1.56
N CYS A 128 8.42 8.52 1.22
CA CYS A 128 7.77 7.34 1.78
C CYS A 128 7.92 7.27 3.30
N ASP A 129 8.91 7.97 3.86
CA ASP A 129 9.08 8.12 5.31
C ASP A 129 7.93 8.92 5.95
N ALA A 130 7.41 9.95 5.27
CA ALA A 130 6.25 10.70 5.76
C ALA A 130 4.96 9.88 5.72
N GLN A 131 4.88 8.90 4.82
CA GLN A 131 3.76 7.98 4.70
C GLN A 131 3.85 6.77 5.65
N MET A 132 4.94 6.64 6.42
CA MET A 132 5.15 5.54 7.37
C MET A 132 4.03 5.36 8.40
N PRO A 133 3.43 6.42 8.99
CA PRO A 133 2.32 6.25 9.91
C PRO A 133 1.10 5.57 9.27
N LEU A 134 0.77 5.92 8.03
CA LEU A 134 -0.30 5.29 7.26
C LEU A 134 0.03 3.82 6.98
N MET A 135 1.22 3.56 6.45
CA MET A 135 1.66 2.20 6.14
C MET A 135 1.68 1.31 7.38
N ALA A 136 2.20 1.82 8.49
CA ALA A 136 2.24 1.08 9.76
C ALA A 136 0.84 0.79 10.30
N SER A 137 -0.10 1.72 10.16
CA SER A 137 -1.49 1.47 10.56
C SER A 137 -2.15 0.41 9.68
N VAL A 138 -2.02 0.48 8.35
CA VAL A 138 -2.59 -0.53 7.44
C VAL A 138 -2.02 -1.92 7.75
N VAL A 139 -0.69 -2.02 7.95
CA VAL A 139 -0.03 -3.29 8.29
C VAL A 139 -0.42 -3.77 9.69
N GLY A 140 -0.63 -2.87 10.65
CA GLY A 140 -1.03 -3.22 12.01
C GLY A 140 -2.47 -3.74 12.14
N GLU A 141 -3.37 -3.36 11.23
CA GLU A 141 -4.74 -3.88 11.15
C GLU A 141 -4.82 -5.28 10.53
N LEU A 142 -3.73 -5.71 9.87
CA LEU A 142 -3.71 -7.04 9.26
C LEU A 142 -3.54 -8.14 10.32
N PRO A 143 -4.29 -9.24 10.21
CA PRO A 143 -4.24 -10.32 11.18
C PRO A 143 -3.06 -11.30 10.93
N PHE A 144 -1.95 -10.80 10.40
CA PHE A 144 -0.76 -11.60 10.11
C PHE A 144 0.36 -11.19 11.07
N ASP A 145 0.76 -12.11 11.97
CA ASP A 145 1.91 -11.95 12.89
C ASP A 145 3.26 -12.23 12.21
#